data_AF-A0A956L9S1-F1
#
_entry.id   AF-A0A956L9S1-F1
#
_cell.length_a   1.000
_cell.length_b   1.000
_cell.length_c   1.000
_cell.angle_alpha   90.00
_cell.angle_beta   90.00
_cell.angle_gamma   90.00
#
_symmetry.space_group_name_H-M   'P 1'
#
loop_
_entity.id
_entity.type
_entity.pdbx_description
1 polymer ?
#
loop_
_entity_poly.entity_id
_entity_poly.type
_entity_poly.pdbx_seq_one_letter_code
_entity_poly.pdbx_strand_id
1 'polypeptide(L)'
;MHDDHAPPSAARTWLSTLPALAVLLLSVAQGTGEIVQARLMSLGEEIWPGYAELRYDPDPPDCDVDRIGTQDDGPKTEDEELLDDLFDDGPAADGPDDAPAGDEDLLDDLFGDDAGPSEAAIEAAKTRCREQKATYEATLVAITPAVRAYRSVDTSLSTVANWGRRLAKPSLILLIALCAATAAALRAHIALRPVKTRLDNRVSEGAQLVGNLLVLSSCLARYVIVSGSGVDTGDSWLALVWAGGFAAMAALNVRHLVRPPGDLAEGGSLGTALLTVPLYTVMAWLASAWFLGAENHPSGLAIYLDKLTEQAGLYLQVGLFVWAGMLLKRTRLAHLSFDLLRPWKLAPELMVAVVVVASALPTAYSGASGIFVIAAGAIIYEELRASGARNQLALAATAMSGSLGVVLSPCLLVVIVASLNKQVTTTE
;
A
#
# COMPACT_ATOMS: atom_id res chain seq x y z
N MET A 1 -5.51 36.95 16.51
CA MET A 1 -4.28 36.31 17.04
C MET A 1 -3.38 36.16 15.82
N HIS A 2 -2.38 37.04 15.68
CA HIS A 2 -1.44 36.97 14.57
C HIS A 2 -0.67 35.66 14.70
N ASP A 3 -0.79 34.79 13.69
CA ASP A 3 0.07 33.63 13.55
C ASP A 3 1.50 34.12 13.34
N ASP A 4 2.30 34.15 14.40
CA ASP A 4 3.77 34.19 14.34
C ASP A 4 4.30 32.85 13.80
N HIS A 5 3.89 32.50 12.58
CA HIS A 5 4.57 31.49 11.79
C HIS A 5 5.57 32.24 10.93
N ALA A 6 6.78 32.41 11.47
CA ALA A 6 7.93 32.81 10.66
C ALA A 6 7.91 31.99 9.36
N PRO A 7 8.07 32.63 8.18
CA PRO A 7 8.02 31.91 6.92
C PRO A 7 8.99 30.73 6.98
N PRO A 8 8.59 29.53 6.52
CA PRO A 8 9.51 28.40 6.51
C PRO A 8 10.78 28.83 5.79
N SER A 9 11.94 28.61 6.42
CA SER A 9 13.22 28.98 5.81
C SER A 9 13.29 28.37 4.41
N ALA A 10 13.87 29.09 3.44
CA ALA A 10 13.98 28.60 2.06
C ALA A 10 14.59 27.19 1.99
N ALA A 11 15.52 26.90 2.91
CA ALA A 11 16.09 25.57 3.12
C ALA A 11 15.06 24.49 3.49
N ARG A 12 14.09 24.78 4.37
CA ARG A 12 13.01 23.85 4.74
C ARG A 12 12.11 23.51 3.55
N THR A 13 11.79 24.51 2.73
CA THR A 13 10.95 24.32 1.55
C THR A 13 11.62 23.40 0.53
N TRP A 14 12.90 23.64 0.27
CA TRP A 14 13.71 22.87 -0.69
C TRP A 14 14.09 21.47 -0.20
N LEU A 15 14.44 21.31 1.08
CA LEU A 15 14.97 20.04 1.60
C LEU A 15 13.88 19.07 2.06
N SER A 16 12.67 19.54 2.35
CA SER A 16 11.62 18.71 2.97
C SER A 16 10.32 18.73 2.17
N THR A 17 9.75 19.90 1.91
CA THR A 17 8.39 19.96 1.34
C THR A 17 8.34 19.65 -0.15
N LEU A 18 9.33 20.12 -0.94
CA LEU A 18 9.38 19.84 -2.37
C LEU A 18 9.63 18.35 -2.67
N PRO A 19 10.58 17.66 -2.01
CA PRO A 19 10.74 16.23 -2.19
C PRO A 19 9.49 15.45 -1.77
N ALA A 20 8.86 15.78 -0.64
CA ALA A 20 7.63 15.13 -0.21
C ALA A 20 6.49 15.31 -1.23
N LEU A 21 6.33 16.52 -1.78
CA LEU A 21 5.35 16.79 -2.82
C LEU A 21 5.64 16.01 -4.11
N ALA A 22 6.91 15.97 -4.54
CA ALA A 22 7.31 15.24 -5.74
C ALA A 22 7.05 13.74 -5.60
N VAL A 23 7.39 13.15 -4.45
CA VAL A 23 7.13 11.73 -4.16
C VAL A 23 5.63 11.47 -4.07
N LEU A 24 4.85 12.37 -3.47
CA LEU A 24 3.39 12.25 -3.41
C LEU A 24 2.76 12.30 -4.81
N LEU A 25 3.14 13.26 -5.66
CA LEU A 25 2.66 13.35 -7.04
C LEU A 25 3.05 12.12 -7.87
N LEU A 26 4.28 11.64 -7.70
CA LEU A 26 4.73 10.40 -8.31
C LEU A 26 3.86 9.22 -7.87
N SER A 27 3.59 9.10 -6.56
CA SER A 27 2.77 8.02 -6.01
C SER A 27 1.32 8.08 -6.52
N VAL A 28 0.78 9.28 -6.72
CA VAL A 28 -0.54 9.47 -7.34
C VAL A 28 -0.53 9.08 -8.81
N ALA A 29 0.51 9.45 -9.55
CA ALA A 29 0.67 9.05 -10.96
C ALA A 29 0.76 7.52 -11.10
N GLN A 30 1.49 6.87 -10.19
CA GLN A 30 1.61 5.41 -10.12
C GLN A 30 0.24 4.74 -9.92
N GLY A 31 -0.53 5.16 -8.92
CA GLY A 31 -1.85 4.60 -8.66
C GLY A 31 -2.88 4.88 -9.77
N THR A 32 -2.77 6.03 -10.45
CA THR A 32 -3.64 6.36 -11.58
C THR A 32 -3.32 5.48 -12.80
N GLY A 33 -2.04 5.14 -13.02
CA GLY A 33 -1.61 4.29 -14.13
C GLY A 33 -2.28 2.92 -14.15
N GLU A 34 -2.44 2.29 -12.98
CA GLU A 34 -3.15 1.01 -12.86
C GLU A 34 -4.64 1.12 -13.24
N ILE A 35 -5.31 2.17 -12.76
CA ILE A 35 -6.73 2.40 -13.04
C ILE A 35 -6.93 2.66 -14.54
N VAL A 36 -6.07 3.49 -15.13
CA VAL A 36 -6.12 3.79 -16.57
C VAL A 36 -5.88 2.53 -17.39
N GLN A 37 -4.88 1.72 -17.04
CA GLN A 37 -4.62 0.45 -17.73
C GLN A 37 -5.81 -0.52 -17.60
N ALA A 38 -6.41 -0.66 -16.42
CA ALA A 38 -7.56 -1.53 -16.23
C ALA A 38 -8.78 -1.07 -17.06
N ARG A 39 -9.02 0.25 -17.13
CA ARG A 39 -10.07 0.82 -17.97
C ARG A 39 -9.77 0.67 -19.45
N LEU A 40 -8.51 0.80 -19.85
CA LEU A 40 -8.09 0.55 -21.22
C LEU A 40 -8.34 -0.91 -21.57
N MET A 41 -7.90 -1.87 -20.76
CA MET A 41 -8.16 -3.28 -21.00
C MET A 41 -9.66 -3.61 -21.11
N SER A 42 -10.51 -3.03 -20.24
CA SER A 42 -11.96 -3.17 -20.32
C SER A 42 -12.55 -2.58 -21.61
N LEU A 43 -12.04 -1.44 -22.06
CA LEU A 43 -12.45 -0.81 -23.32
C LEU A 43 -12.00 -1.64 -24.52
N GLY A 44 -10.80 -2.23 -24.44
CA GLY A 44 -10.27 -3.13 -25.44
C GLY A 44 -11.17 -4.35 -25.64
N GLU A 45 -11.63 -4.94 -24.54
CA GLU A 45 -12.54 -6.10 -24.56
C GLU A 45 -13.93 -5.76 -25.13
N GLU A 46 -14.43 -4.54 -24.90
CA GLU A 46 -15.71 -4.08 -25.44
C GLU A 46 -15.65 -3.82 -26.95
N ILE A 47 -14.52 -3.31 -27.45
CA ILE A 47 -14.32 -3.02 -28.88
C ILE A 47 -13.90 -4.29 -29.66
N TRP A 48 -13.04 -5.11 -29.06
CA TRP A 48 -12.52 -6.36 -29.62
C TRP A 48 -12.72 -7.50 -28.62
N PRO A 49 -13.71 -8.37 -28.84
CA PRO A 49 -13.91 -9.56 -27.99
C PRO A 49 -12.64 -10.43 -27.98
N GLY A 50 -12.19 -10.85 -26.81
CA GLY A 50 -10.94 -11.61 -26.65
C GLY A 50 -9.68 -10.75 -26.80
N TYR A 51 -9.75 -9.44 -26.56
CA TYR A 51 -8.60 -8.54 -26.68
C TYR A 51 -7.42 -8.98 -25.81
N ALA A 52 -7.68 -9.63 -24.67
CA ALA A 52 -6.63 -10.19 -23.81
C ALA A 52 -5.66 -11.13 -24.56
N GLU A 53 -6.17 -11.92 -25.50
CA GLU A 53 -5.38 -12.84 -26.33
C GLU A 53 -4.70 -12.11 -27.50
N LEU A 54 -5.36 -11.09 -28.06
CA LEU A 54 -4.84 -10.24 -29.14
C LEU A 54 -3.72 -9.28 -28.70
N ARG A 55 -3.43 -9.24 -27.39
CA ARG A 55 -2.43 -8.36 -26.77
C ARG A 55 -0.99 -8.82 -26.98
N TYR A 56 -0.79 -10.08 -27.31
CA TYR A 56 0.51 -10.67 -27.59
C TYR A 56 0.54 -11.17 -29.03
N ASP A 57 1.74 -11.22 -29.63
CA ASP A 57 1.87 -11.92 -30.90
C ASP A 57 1.78 -13.41 -30.60
N PRO A 58 0.89 -14.16 -31.28
CA PRO A 58 0.77 -15.58 -31.02
C PRO A 58 2.03 -16.29 -31.51
N ASP A 59 2.59 -17.18 -30.68
CA ASP A 59 3.69 -18.04 -31.09
C ASP A 59 3.16 -19.17 -31.98
N PRO A 60 3.89 -19.55 -33.04
CA PRO A 60 3.48 -20.64 -33.91
C PRO A 60 3.48 -21.96 -33.11
N PRO A 61 2.40 -22.77 -33.19
CA PRO A 61 2.36 -24.04 -32.49
C PRO A 61 3.41 -24.99 -33.07
N ASP A 62 4.32 -25.48 -32.22
CA ASP A 62 5.38 -26.42 -32.55
C ASP A 62 4.86 -27.87 -32.65
N CYS A 63 3.77 -28.04 -33.37
CA CYS A 63 3.11 -29.32 -33.53
C CYS A 63 2.84 -29.61 -35.02
N ASP A 64 3.34 -30.75 -35.46
CA ASP A 64 3.09 -31.26 -36.80
C ASP A 64 2.10 -32.43 -36.72
N VAL A 65 0.86 -32.19 -37.16
CA VAL A 65 -0.25 -33.15 -37.08
C VAL A 65 0.10 -34.47 -37.78
N ASP A 66 0.95 -34.38 -38.80
CA ASP A 66 1.35 -35.52 -39.63
C ASP A 66 2.49 -36.34 -38.99
N ARG A 67 3.20 -35.78 -38.00
CA ARG A 67 4.25 -36.46 -37.23
C ARG A 67 3.77 -37.03 -35.89
N ILE A 68 2.59 -36.64 -35.42
CA ILE A 68 2.03 -37.15 -34.15
C ILE A 68 1.62 -38.62 -34.34
N GLY A 69 2.32 -39.53 -33.67
CA GLY A 69 2.08 -40.98 -33.75
C GLY A 69 2.81 -41.70 -34.89
N THR A 70 3.66 -41.01 -35.64
CA THR A 70 4.71 -41.67 -36.42
C THR A 70 5.90 -41.89 -35.49
N GLN A 71 6.38 -43.12 -35.40
CA GLN A 71 7.63 -43.48 -34.73
C GLN A 71 8.80 -42.89 -35.54
N ASP A 72 9.00 -41.59 -35.42
CA ASP A 72 10.12 -40.87 -36.04
C ASP A 72 10.60 -39.83 -35.02
N ASP A 73 11.63 -40.21 -34.28
CA ASP A 73 12.37 -39.37 -33.37
C ASP A 73 12.88 -38.15 -34.14
N GLY A 74 12.24 -36.99 -33.93
CA GLY A 74 12.83 -35.71 -34.30
C GLY A 74 14.13 -35.49 -33.52
N PRO A 75 15.04 -34.62 -34.00
CA PRO A 75 16.38 -34.50 -33.43
C PRO A 75 16.27 -34.11 -31.96
N LYS A 76 16.68 -35.02 -31.06
CA LYS A 76 16.82 -34.77 -29.63
C LYS A 76 17.65 -33.49 -29.46
N THR A 77 17.12 -32.51 -28.76
CA THR A 77 17.89 -31.32 -28.39
C THR A 77 19.04 -31.73 -27.45
N GLU A 78 20.18 -31.04 -27.52
CA GLU A 78 21.43 -31.34 -26.80
C GLU A 78 21.25 -31.57 -25.27
N ASP A 79 20.16 -31.06 -24.68
CA ASP A 79 19.82 -31.23 -23.27
C ASP A 79 19.26 -32.63 -22.91
N GLU A 80 18.74 -33.40 -23.88
CA GLU A 80 18.23 -34.77 -23.66
C GLU A 80 19.33 -35.85 -23.79
N GLU A 81 20.36 -35.63 -24.62
CA GLU A 81 21.54 -36.52 -24.70
C GLU A 81 22.35 -36.50 -23.40
N LEU A 82 22.43 -35.33 -22.75
CA LEU A 82 23.15 -35.15 -21.48
C LEU A 82 22.48 -35.89 -20.31
N LEU A 83 21.19 -36.18 -20.42
CA LEU A 83 20.45 -36.95 -19.42
C LEU A 83 20.63 -38.46 -19.62
N ASP A 84 20.68 -38.96 -20.86
CA ASP A 84 20.91 -40.39 -21.15
C ASP A 84 22.33 -40.84 -20.75
N ASP A 85 23.37 -40.02 -21.01
CA ASP A 85 24.77 -40.34 -20.66
C ASP A 85 25.03 -40.43 -19.14
N LEU A 86 24.16 -39.85 -18.31
CA LEU A 86 24.28 -39.87 -16.85
C LEU A 86 23.74 -41.17 -16.21
N PHE A 87 23.00 -41.98 -16.96
CA PHE A 87 22.37 -43.20 -16.45
C PHE A 87 23.00 -44.50 -16.95
N ASP A 88 23.96 -44.47 -17.89
CA ASP A 88 24.58 -45.69 -18.46
C ASP A 88 25.88 -46.13 -17.75
N ASP A 89 26.48 -45.30 -16.88
CA ASP A 89 27.75 -45.62 -16.21
C ASP A 89 27.58 -46.06 -14.74
N GLY A 90 27.15 -47.31 -14.53
CA GLY A 90 27.21 -48.01 -13.24
C GLY A 90 27.98 -49.34 -13.35
N PRO A 91 29.10 -49.55 -12.63
CA PRO A 91 30.02 -50.64 -12.94
C PRO A 91 29.53 -52.01 -12.43
N ALA A 92 29.79 -53.03 -13.24
CA ALA A 92 29.67 -54.45 -12.92
C ALA A 92 30.48 -54.86 -11.68
N ALA A 93 29.92 -55.73 -10.83
CA ALA A 93 30.65 -56.44 -9.77
C ALA A 93 30.19 -57.90 -9.65
N ASP A 94 31.19 -58.80 -9.62
CA ASP A 94 31.11 -60.26 -9.67
C ASP A 94 30.69 -60.97 -8.36
N GLY A 95 29.82 -62.00 -8.49
CA GLY A 95 29.79 -63.29 -7.74
C GLY A 95 28.92 -63.42 -6.46
N PRO A 96 28.66 -64.65 -5.96
CA PRO A 96 28.27 -65.90 -6.63
C PRO A 96 26.93 -66.51 -6.13
N ASP A 97 26.41 -67.43 -6.95
CA ASP A 97 25.30 -68.39 -6.82
C ASP A 97 24.78 -68.77 -5.40
N ASP A 98 23.48 -68.51 -5.14
CA ASP A 98 22.45 -69.51 -4.73
C ASP A 98 21.22 -68.87 -4.00
N ALA A 99 20.07 -68.86 -4.70
CA ALA A 99 18.66 -68.79 -4.26
C ALA A 99 18.04 -67.47 -3.71
N PRO A 100 16.70 -67.28 -3.81
CA PRO A 100 15.73 -67.68 -4.85
C PRO A 100 15.18 -66.46 -5.63
N ALA A 101 14.82 -66.67 -6.89
CA ALA A 101 14.13 -65.70 -7.73
C ALA A 101 12.81 -65.25 -7.07
N GLY A 102 12.73 -63.98 -6.74
CA GLY A 102 11.55 -63.33 -6.20
C GLY A 102 11.57 -61.87 -6.62
N ASP A 103 10.62 -61.53 -7.47
CA ASP A 103 10.17 -60.17 -7.79
C ASP A 103 11.02 -59.33 -8.76
N GLU A 104 11.57 -59.93 -9.82
CA GLU A 104 11.82 -59.19 -11.07
C GLU A 104 10.51 -58.98 -11.87
N ASP A 105 9.57 -59.93 -11.77
CA ASP A 105 8.27 -59.84 -12.45
C ASP A 105 7.36 -58.72 -11.92
N LEU A 106 7.60 -58.18 -10.71
CA LEU A 106 6.77 -57.11 -10.12
C LEU A 106 7.23 -55.70 -10.49
N LEU A 107 8.46 -55.55 -10.97
CA LEU A 107 8.98 -54.30 -11.52
C LEU A 107 8.76 -54.22 -13.04
N ASP A 108 8.84 -55.35 -13.74
CA ASP A 108 8.46 -55.46 -15.16
C ASP A 108 6.95 -55.30 -15.39
N ASP A 109 6.08 -55.75 -14.47
CA ASP A 109 4.63 -55.57 -14.62
C ASP A 109 4.16 -54.16 -14.18
N LEU A 110 5.02 -53.38 -13.50
CA LEU A 110 4.77 -51.97 -13.15
C LEU A 110 5.29 -51.01 -14.23
N PHE A 111 6.29 -51.43 -15.00
CA PHE A 111 6.90 -50.70 -16.13
C PHE A 111 6.85 -51.52 -17.41
N GLY A 112 5.70 -52.15 -17.69
CA GLY A 112 5.51 -52.99 -18.86
C GLY A 112 5.94 -52.32 -20.16
N ASP A 113 6.77 -53.04 -20.91
CA ASP A 113 7.25 -52.72 -22.25
C ASP A 113 6.12 -52.26 -23.20
N ASP A 114 6.42 -51.21 -23.95
CA ASP A 114 5.93 -50.95 -25.31
C ASP A 114 4.41 -50.91 -25.55
N ALA A 115 3.63 -50.37 -24.61
CA ALA A 115 2.38 -49.75 -25.01
C ALA A 115 2.66 -48.31 -25.48
N GLY A 116 3.04 -48.18 -26.76
CA GLY A 116 3.04 -46.89 -27.46
C GLY A 116 1.73 -46.13 -27.19
N PRO A 117 1.73 -44.78 -27.24
CA PRO A 117 0.61 -43.97 -26.79
C PRO A 117 -0.71 -44.51 -27.36
N SER A 118 -1.68 -44.77 -26.48
CA SER A 118 -2.95 -45.38 -26.91
C SER A 118 -3.55 -44.61 -28.09
N GLU A 119 -4.23 -45.31 -29.00
CA GLU A 119 -4.80 -44.69 -30.20
C GLU A 119 -5.69 -43.48 -29.85
N ALA A 120 -6.40 -43.56 -28.72
CA ALA A 120 -7.17 -42.45 -28.15
C ALA A 120 -6.30 -41.26 -27.67
N ALA A 121 -5.12 -41.51 -27.11
CA ALA A 121 -4.18 -40.45 -26.72
C ALA A 121 -3.55 -39.76 -27.94
N ILE A 122 -3.21 -40.52 -28.99
CA ILE A 122 -2.72 -39.98 -30.27
C ILE A 122 -3.81 -39.13 -30.94
N GLU A 123 -5.05 -39.61 -30.96
CA GLU A 123 -6.19 -38.88 -31.54
C GLU A 123 -6.50 -37.59 -30.74
N ALA A 124 -6.42 -37.64 -29.41
CA ALA A 124 -6.56 -36.46 -28.55
C ALA A 124 -5.42 -35.44 -28.78
N ALA A 125 -4.18 -35.90 -28.94
CA ALA A 125 -3.03 -35.04 -29.25
C ALA A 125 -3.16 -34.37 -30.62
N LYS A 126 -3.59 -35.12 -31.66
CA LYS A 126 -3.89 -34.57 -32.99
C LYS A 126 -5.00 -33.53 -32.94
N THR A 127 -6.05 -33.79 -32.17
CA THR A 127 -7.18 -32.86 -32.01
C THR A 127 -6.73 -31.56 -31.34
N ARG A 128 -5.95 -31.64 -30.25
CA ARG A 128 -5.38 -30.47 -29.57
C ARG A 128 -4.47 -29.65 -30.48
N CYS A 129 -3.63 -30.30 -31.29
CA CYS A 129 -2.76 -29.60 -32.24
C CYS A 129 -3.57 -28.89 -33.34
N ARG A 130 -4.64 -29.51 -33.86
CA ARG A 130 -5.56 -28.85 -34.82
C ARG A 130 -6.26 -27.65 -34.21
N GLU A 131 -6.74 -27.77 -32.97
CA GLU A 131 -7.36 -26.65 -32.24
C GLU A 131 -6.36 -25.50 -32.03
N GLN A 132 -5.13 -25.80 -31.61
CA GLN A 132 -4.09 -24.78 -31.44
C GLN A 132 -3.75 -24.06 -32.76
N LYS A 133 -3.62 -24.79 -33.88
CA LYS A 133 -3.43 -24.18 -35.21
C LYS A 133 -4.63 -23.34 -35.63
N ALA A 134 -5.84 -23.82 -35.42
CA ALA A 134 -7.06 -23.08 -35.75
C ALA A 134 -7.18 -21.79 -34.93
N THR A 135 -6.87 -21.83 -33.63
CA THR A 135 -6.83 -20.64 -32.78
C THR A 135 -5.73 -19.68 -33.23
N TYR A 136 -4.53 -20.18 -33.52
CA TYR A 136 -3.41 -19.36 -34.05
C TYR A 136 -3.80 -18.60 -35.32
N GLU A 137 -4.38 -19.30 -36.30
CA GLU A 137 -4.84 -18.69 -37.56
C GLU A 137 -5.97 -17.69 -37.33
N ALA A 138 -6.93 -18.01 -36.45
CA ALA A 138 -8.02 -17.10 -36.09
C ALA A 138 -7.50 -15.82 -35.41
N THR A 139 -6.53 -15.93 -34.51
CA THR A 139 -5.88 -14.80 -33.84
C THR A 139 -5.12 -13.94 -34.83
N LEU A 140 -4.37 -14.52 -35.77
CA LEU A 140 -3.64 -13.77 -36.81
C LEU A 140 -4.57 -12.92 -37.69
N VAL A 141 -5.73 -13.47 -38.07
CA VAL A 141 -6.74 -12.76 -38.87
C VAL A 141 -7.40 -11.64 -38.06
N ALA A 142 -7.63 -11.87 -36.77
CA ALA A 142 -8.22 -10.89 -35.87
C ALA A 142 -7.29 -9.70 -35.54
N ILE A 143 -5.96 -9.83 -35.69
CA ILE A 143 -4.99 -8.74 -35.52
C ILE A 143 -5.06 -7.77 -36.72
N THR A 144 -6.03 -6.87 -36.68
CA THR A 144 -6.17 -5.76 -37.64
C THR A 144 -5.16 -4.63 -37.36
N PRO A 145 -4.89 -3.71 -38.31
CA PRO A 145 -4.06 -2.54 -38.08
C PRO A 145 -4.55 -1.65 -36.93
N ALA A 146 -5.87 -1.59 -36.71
CA ALA A 146 -6.49 -0.90 -35.59
C ALA A 146 -6.13 -1.55 -34.24
N VAL A 147 -6.17 -2.89 -34.16
CA VAL A 147 -5.74 -3.65 -32.99
C VAL A 147 -4.26 -3.42 -32.70
N ARG A 148 -3.39 -3.43 -33.72
CA ARG A 148 -1.96 -3.13 -33.54
C ARG A 148 -1.70 -1.72 -33.00
N ALA A 149 -2.41 -0.72 -33.53
CA ALA A 149 -2.30 0.65 -33.05
C ALA A 149 -2.75 0.75 -31.57
N TYR A 150 -3.88 0.13 -31.23
CA TYR A 150 -4.38 0.11 -29.86
C TYR A 150 -3.44 -0.64 -28.89
N ARG A 151 -2.97 -1.82 -29.29
CA ARG A 151 -1.97 -2.62 -28.57
C ARG A 151 -0.69 -1.85 -28.30
N SER A 152 -0.22 -1.02 -29.25
CA SER A 152 0.99 -0.21 -29.04
C SER A 152 0.81 0.79 -27.90
N VAL A 153 -0.36 1.42 -27.80
CA VAL A 153 -0.71 2.36 -26.74
C VAL A 153 -0.87 1.62 -25.41
N ASP A 154 -1.65 0.54 -25.40
CA ASP A 154 -1.88 -0.26 -24.19
C ASP A 154 -0.58 -0.88 -23.64
N THR A 155 0.28 -1.44 -24.50
CA THR A 155 1.56 -2.03 -24.08
C THR A 155 2.49 -0.95 -23.52
N SER A 156 2.54 0.22 -24.15
CA SER A 156 3.31 1.37 -23.66
C SER A 156 2.82 1.83 -22.28
N LEU A 157 1.50 1.99 -22.12
CA LEU A 157 0.89 2.35 -20.84
C LEU A 157 1.10 1.26 -19.78
N SER A 158 1.02 -0.01 -20.16
CA SER A 158 1.27 -1.13 -19.25
C SER A 158 2.72 -1.19 -18.79
N THR A 159 3.67 -0.83 -19.64
CA THR A 159 5.09 -0.76 -19.28
C THR A 159 5.32 0.35 -18.26
N VAL A 160 4.74 1.53 -18.49
CA VAL A 160 4.79 2.66 -17.55
C VAL A 160 4.07 2.32 -16.24
N ALA A 161 2.92 1.68 -16.30
CA ALA A 161 2.17 1.25 -15.13
C ALA A 161 2.97 0.20 -14.33
N ASN A 162 3.53 -0.82 -14.98
CA ASN A 162 4.38 -1.84 -14.34
C ASN A 162 5.60 -1.23 -13.66
N TRP A 163 6.26 -0.28 -14.32
CA TRP A 163 7.35 0.48 -13.71
C TRP A 163 6.86 1.26 -12.48
N GLY A 164 5.70 1.89 -12.59
CA GLY A 164 5.03 2.56 -11.47
C GLY A 164 4.74 1.63 -10.29
N ARG A 165 4.25 0.42 -10.55
CA ARG A 165 3.97 -0.61 -9.53
C ARG A 165 5.22 -1.03 -8.77
N ARG A 166 6.33 -1.24 -9.47
CA ARG A 166 7.62 -1.58 -8.85
C ARG A 166 8.11 -0.47 -7.91
N LEU A 167 7.87 0.79 -8.28
CA LEU A 167 8.29 1.95 -7.50
C LEU A 167 7.27 2.39 -6.44
N ALA A 168 6.05 1.86 -6.43
CA ALA A 168 4.97 2.31 -5.53
C ALA A 168 5.26 2.00 -4.05
N LYS A 169 5.70 0.78 -3.74
CA LYS A 169 6.09 0.41 -2.37
C LYS A 169 7.25 1.28 -1.86
N PRO A 170 8.41 1.39 -2.56
CA PRO A 170 9.52 2.18 -2.06
C PRO A 170 9.26 3.69 -2.06
N SER A 171 8.47 4.22 -3.00
CA SER A 171 8.08 5.64 -3.00
C SER A 171 7.23 5.98 -1.77
N LEU A 172 6.30 5.10 -1.38
CA LEU A 172 5.50 5.27 -0.17
C LEU A 172 6.35 5.22 1.10
N ILE A 173 7.24 4.22 1.22
CA ILE A 173 8.14 4.12 2.38
C ILE A 173 9.00 5.37 2.50
N LEU A 174 9.56 5.84 1.39
CA LEU A 174 10.35 7.07 1.33
C LEU A 174 9.52 8.29 1.75
N LEU A 175 8.28 8.40 1.27
CA LEU A 175 7.35 9.48 1.63
C LEU A 175 7.08 9.48 3.14
N ILE A 176 6.74 8.32 3.70
CA ILE A 176 6.46 8.17 5.14
C ILE A 176 7.70 8.50 5.95
N ALA A 177 8.86 7.96 5.59
CA ALA A 177 10.12 8.21 6.28
C ALA A 177 10.51 9.70 6.24
N LEU A 178 10.39 10.35 5.08
CA LEU A 178 10.68 11.78 4.91
C LEU A 178 9.72 12.66 5.74
N CYS A 179 8.42 12.37 5.69
CA CYS A 179 7.41 13.07 6.48
C CYS A 179 7.62 12.87 7.98
N ALA A 180 7.91 11.65 8.42
CA ALA A 180 8.17 11.33 9.82
C ALA A 180 9.46 12.00 10.32
N ALA A 181 10.54 11.97 9.55
CA ALA A 181 11.79 12.67 9.88
C ALA A 181 11.59 14.19 9.92
N THR A 182 10.82 14.75 8.99
CA THR A 182 10.47 16.18 9.00
C THR A 182 9.64 16.53 10.24
N ALA A 183 8.65 15.70 10.60
CA ALA A 183 7.84 15.89 11.79
C ALA A 183 8.67 15.81 13.08
N ALA A 184 9.63 14.88 13.14
CA ALA A 184 10.57 14.75 14.24
C ALA A 184 11.48 15.99 14.34
N ALA A 185 12.07 16.42 13.23
CA ALA A 185 12.93 17.61 13.18
C ALA A 185 12.20 18.90 13.61
N LEU A 186 10.91 19.01 13.29
CA LEU A 186 10.07 20.15 13.65
C LEU A 186 9.35 19.99 15.00
N ARG A 187 9.46 18.84 15.66
CA ARG A 187 8.73 18.51 16.90
C ARG A 187 7.21 18.65 16.76
N ALA A 188 6.71 18.31 15.58
CA ALA A 188 5.31 18.48 15.19
C ALA A 188 4.50 17.18 15.29
N HIS A 189 4.99 16.19 16.03
CA HIS A 189 4.25 14.96 16.27
C HIS A 189 3.00 15.23 17.14
N ILE A 190 1.95 14.45 16.90
CA ILE A 190 0.67 14.59 17.62
C ILE A 190 0.84 14.03 19.03
N ALA A 191 0.72 14.90 20.03
CA ALA A 191 0.72 14.60 21.46
C ALA A 191 -0.47 15.31 22.13
N LEU A 192 -0.90 14.81 23.30
CA LEU A 192 -2.03 15.40 24.04
C LEU A 192 -1.71 16.78 24.61
N ARG A 193 -0.43 17.05 24.88
CA ARG A 193 0.05 18.31 25.43
C ARG A 193 1.32 18.76 24.71
N PRO A 194 1.46 20.05 24.34
CA PRO A 194 2.69 20.56 23.79
C PRO A 194 3.80 20.61 24.85
N VAL A 195 5.04 20.42 24.42
CA VAL A 195 6.24 20.51 25.26
C VAL A 195 6.44 21.97 25.70
N LYS A 196 6.45 22.22 27.02
CA LYS A 196 6.66 23.57 27.59
C LYS A 196 7.87 23.66 28.51
N THR A 197 8.22 22.56 29.16
CA THR A 197 9.30 22.51 30.15
C THR A 197 10.47 21.66 29.68
N ARG A 198 11.64 21.84 30.30
CA ARG A 198 12.82 20.99 30.02
C ARG A 198 12.57 19.52 30.36
N LEU A 199 11.79 19.23 31.40
CA LEU A 199 11.43 17.86 31.76
C LEU A 199 10.51 17.23 30.71
N ASP A 200 9.51 17.98 30.21
CA ASP A 200 8.65 17.55 29.10
C ASP A 200 9.50 17.16 27.87
N ASN A 201 10.48 17.99 27.50
CA ASN A 201 11.35 17.73 26.33
C ASN A 201 12.16 16.44 26.53
N ARG A 202 12.77 16.24 27.71
CA ARG A 202 13.56 15.03 27.99
C ARG A 202 12.71 13.77 27.97
N VAL A 203 11.51 13.81 28.56
CA VAL A 203 10.60 12.67 28.59
C VAL A 203 10.07 12.37 27.19
N SER A 204 9.59 13.37 26.46
CA SER A 204 9.06 13.19 25.10
C SER A 204 10.11 12.67 24.13
N GLU A 205 11.26 13.35 24.02
CA GLU A 205 12.33 12.97 23.09
C GLU A 205 13.00 11.64 23.51
N GLY A 206 13.15 11.40 24.82
CA GLY A 206 13.66 10.14 25.34
C GLY A 206 12.74 8.96 25.04
N ALA A 207 11.43 9.15 25.20
CA ALA A 207 10.44 8.13 24.85
C ALA A 207 10.45 7.83 23.34
N GLN A 208 10.48 8.88 22.51
CA GLN A 208 10.56 8.74 21.05
C GLN A 208 11.84 8.02 20.64
N LEU A 209 12.99 8.32 21.26
CA LEU A 209 14.26 7.64 20.99
C LEU A 209 14.14 6.13 21.24
N VAL A 210 13.64 5.73 22.40
CA VAL A 210 13.43 4.31 22.73
C VAL A 210 12.49 3.66 21.72
N GLY A 211 11.37 4.31 21.38
CA GLY A 211 10.43 3.78 20.40
C GLY A 211 11.06 3.57 19.01
N ASN A 212 11.81 4.57 18.53
CA ASN A 212 12.49 4.48 17.24
C ASN A 212 13.60 3.42 17.23
N LEU A 213 14.32 3.24 18.34
CA LEU A 213 15.34 2.19 18.46
C LEU A 213 14.73 0.77 18.48
N LEU A 214 13.57 0.59 19.11
CA LEU A 214 12.85 -0.68 19.11
C LEU A 214 12.35 -1.05 17.71
N VAL A 215 11.82 -0.07 16.96
CA VAL A 215 11.40 -0.34 15.58
C VAL A 215 12.61 -0.58 14.68
N LEU A 216 13.68 0.19 14.85
CA LEU A 216 14.94 0.01 14.14
C LEU A 216 15.52 -1.39 14.34
N SER A 217 15.57 -1.89 15.58
CA SER A 217 16.08 -3.24 15.87
C SER A 217 15.21 -4.31 15.21
N SER A 218 13.88 -4.12 15.17
CA SER A 218 12.99 -5.02 14.44
C SER A 218 13.25 -5.04 12.92
N CYS A 219 13.47 -3.87 12.31
CA CYS A 219 13.82 -3.78 10.88
C CYS A 219 15.14 -4.47 10.56
N LEU A 220 16.17 -4.30 11.41
CA LEU A 220 17.45 -4.98 11.26
C LEU A 220 17.33 -6.49 11.44
N ALA A 221 16.53 -6.95 12.42
CA ALA A 221 16.26 -8.37 12.62
C ALA A 221 15.58 -8.99 11.38
N ARG A 222 14.61 -8.29 10.77
CA ARG A 222 13.99 -8.73 9.51
C ARG A 222 15.02 -8.86 8.39
N TYR A 223 15.89 -7.86 8.22
CA TYR A 223 16.94 -7.90 7.20
C TYR A 223 17.86 -9.12 7.36
N VAL A 224 18.32 -9.40 8.58
CA VAL A 224 19.18 -10.56 8.88
C VAL A 224 18.47 -11.88 8.60
N ILE A 225 17.19 -12.01 8.98
CA ILE A 225 16.42 -13.24 8.77
C ILE A 225 16.21 -13.51 7.28
N VAL A 226 15.83 -12.49 6.50
CA VAL A 226 15.56 -12.64 5.06
C VAL A 226 16.84 -12.85 4.27
N SER A 227 17.94 -12.18 4.62
CA SER A 227 19.24 -12.41 3.96
C SER A 227 19.84 -13.79 4.31
N GLY A 228 19.54 -14.33 5.48
CA GLY A 228 20.00 -15.65 5.92
C GLY A 228 19.18 -16.84 5.41
N SER A 229 17.97 -16.63 4.87
CA SER A 229 17.08 -17.73 4.47
C SER A 229 17.34 -18.29 3.07
N GLY A 230 18.22 -17.68 2.27
CA GLY A 230 18.55 -18.14 0.91
C GLY A 230 17.43 -17.97 -0.12
N VAL A 231 16.29 -17.40 0.27
CA VAL A 231 15.16 -17.11 -0.63
C VAL A 231 15.26 -15.66 -1.09
N ASP A 232 15.59 -15.45 -2.36
CA ASP A 232 15.65 -14.12 -2.94
C ASP A 232 14.23 -13.61 -3.21
N THR A 233 13.67 -12.89 -2.24
CA THR A 233 12.35 -12.27 -2.36
C THR A 233 12.39 -10.92 -3.08
N GLY A 234 13.57 -10.42 -3.49
CA GLY A 234 13.75 -9.12 -4.16
C GLY A 234 13.45 -7.88 -3.29
N ASP A 235 12.73 -8.05 -2.17
CA ASP A 235 12.22 -7.00 -1.30
C ASP A 235 13.06 -6.81 0.00
N SER A 236 14.13 -7.59 0.18
CA SER A 236 15.00 -7.56 1.37
C SER A 236 15.57 -6.17 1.68
N TRP A 237 15.81 -5.37 0.64
CA TRP A 237 16.34 -4.01 0.77
C TRP A 237 15.33 -3.01 1.37
N LEU A 238 14.01 -3.29 1.29
CA LEU A 238 12.97 -2.43 1.87
C LEU A 238 13.11 -2.34 3.40
N ALA A 239 13.55 -3.41 4.05
CA ALA A 239 13.83 -3.42 5.49
C ALA A 239 14.94 -2.43 5.86
N LEU A 240 15.95 -2.25 4.99
CA LEU A 240 17.02 -1.27 5.18
C LEU A 240 16.53 0.17 5.00
N VAL A 241 15.59 0.43 4.10
CA VAL A 241 14.99 1.75 3.93
C VAL A 241 14.24 2.17 5.20
N TRP A 242 13.44 1.26 5.75
CA TRP A 242 12.77 1.48 7.03
C TRP A 242 13.76 1.70 8.18
N ALA A 243 14.78 0.85 8.26
CA ALA A 243 15.85 1.01 9.25
C ALA A 243 16.54 2.39 9.12
N GLY A 244 16.84 2.82 7.90
CA GLY A 244 17.40 4.15 7.64
C GLY A 244 16.49 5.29 8.12
N GLY A 245 15.18 5.19 7.87
CA GLY A 245 14.18 6.16 8.34
C GLY A 245 14.13 6.27 9.87
N PHE A 246 14.01 5.15 10.58
CA PHE A 246 13.99 5.15 12.04
C PHE A 246 15.34 5.53 12.67
N ALA A 247 16.46 5.16 12.03
CA ALA A 247 17.78 5.61 12.44
C ALA A 247 17.92 7.13 12.34
N ALA A 248 17.41 7.74 11.26
CA ALA A 248 17.39 9.19 11.11
C ALA A 248 16.53 9.86 12.19
N MET A 249 15.34 9.33 12.48
CA MET A 249 14.51 9.84 13.58
C MET A 249 15.17 9.67 14.95
N ALA A 250 15.81 8.53 15.23
CA ALA A 250 16.55 8.31 16.46
C ALA A 250 17.71 9.31 16.60
N ALA A 251 18.45 9.58 15.52
CA ALA A 251 19.52 10.58 15.52
C ALA A 251 19.00 12.00 15.78
N LEU A 252 17.84 12.36 15.22
CA LEU A 252 17.17 13.64 15.49
C LEU A 252 16.76 13.76 16.97
N ASN A 253 16.20 12.71 17.55
CA ASN A 253 15.84 12.68 18.97
C ASN A 253 17.09 12.86 19.85
N VAL A 254 18.18 12.12 19.58
CA VAL A 254 19.46 12.30 20.30
C VAL A 254 19.94 13.75 20.22
N ARG A 255 19.89 14.36 19.03
CA ARG A 255 20.24 15.78 18.85
C ARG A 255 19.35 16.68 19.69
N HIS A 256 18.04 16.42 19.78
CA HIS A 256 17.09 17.19 20.57
C HIS A 256 17.23 16.99 22.10
N LEU A 257 17.69 15.83 22.54
CA LEU A 257 18.07 15.59 23.94
C LEU A 257 19.34 16.37 24.32
N VAL A 258 20.36 16.36 23.45
CA VAL A 258 21.65 17.03 23.70
C VAL A 258 21.53 18.55 23.57
N ARG A 259 20.72 19.03 22.62
CA ARG A 259 20.50 20.46 22.35
C ARG A 259 19.01 20.81 22.47
N PRO A 260 18.49 20.93 23.70
CA PRO A 260 17.14 21.42 23.92
C PRO A 260 17.03 22.90 23.51
N PRO A 261 15.86 23.36 23.06
CA PRO A 261 15.64 24.74 22.66
C PRO A 261 15.62 25.64 23.90
N GLY A 262 16.08 26.88 23.72
CA GLY A 262 16.32 27.82 24.81
C GLY A 262 15.06 28.47 25.39
N ASP A 263 13.90 28.27 24.77
CA ASP A 263 12.60 28.83 25.12
C ASP A 263 11.84 28.02 26.19
N LEU A 264 12.40 26.88 26.63
CA LEU A 264 11.76 25.98 27.59
C LEU A 264 11.87 26.49 29.03
N ALA A 265 10.74 26.50 29.73
CA ALA A 265 10.71 26.83 31.15
C ALA A 265 11.45 25.77 32.00
N GLU A 266 12.11 26.23 33.07
CA GLU A 266 12.74 25.35 34.04
C GLU A 266 11.68 24.76 34.99
N GLY A 267 11.73 23.43 35.21
CA GLY A 267 10.76 22.69 36.02
C GLY A 267 9.97 21.64 35.23
N GLY A 268 8.78 21.28 35.73
CA GLY A 268 7.87 20.28 35.16
C GLY A 268 7.53 19.15 36.14
N SER A 269 6.38 18.49 35.93
CA SER A 269 5.98 17.31 36.69
C SER A 269 5.95 16.08 35.78
N LEU A 270 6.37 14.93 36.29
CA LEU A 270 6.42 13.68 35.52
C LEU A 270 5.06 13.30 34.90
N GLY A 271 3.96 13.48 35.64
CA GLY A 271 2.63 13.16 35.12
C GLY A 271 2.22 14.03 33.93
N THR A 272 2.54 15.33 33.96
CA THR A 272 2.24 16.23 32.84
C THR A 272 3.20 16.07 31.67
N ALA A 273 4.40 15.56 31.92
CA ALA A 273 5.39 15.24 30.91
C ALA A 273 5.05 13.96 30.14
N LEU A 274 4.44 12.95 30.79
CA LEU A 274 4.02 11.74 30.09
C LEU A 274 2.95 12.02 29.01
N LEU A 275 2.12 13.05 29.21
CA LEU A 275 1.14 13.52 28.22
C LEU A 275 1.78 14.19 26.99
N THR A 276 3.08 14.47 27.02
CA THR A 276 3.83 15.05 25.89
C THR A 276 4.48 13.98 25.02
N VAL A 277 4.37 12.70 25.39
CA VAL A 277 4.82 11.59 24.55
C VAL A 277 3.88 11.45 23.36
N PRO A 278 4.40 11.45 22.12
CA PRO A 278 3.56 11.30 20.93
C PRO A 278 2.83 9.96 20.87
N LEU A 279 1.65 9.97 20.25
CA LEU A 279 0.81 8.78 20.15
C LEU A 279 1.53 7.61 19.45
N TYR A 280 2.28 7.88 18.38
CA TYR A 280 3.00 6.84 17.63
C TYR A 280 4.03 6.11 18.51
N THR A 281 4.66 6.82 19.46
CA THR A 281 5.66 6.24 20.36
C THR A 281 5.02 5.28 21.33
N VAL A 282 3.87 5.65 21.90
CA VAL A 282 3.10 4.76 22.79
C VAL A 282 2.67 3.50 22.03
N MET A 283 2.17 3.66 20.80
CA MET A 283 1.80 2.53 19.94
C MET A 283 3.01 1.65 19.61
N ALA A 284 4.16 2.24 19.27
CA ALA A 284 5.39 1.50 19.00
C ALA A 284 5.87 0.71 20.23
N TRP A 285 5.77 1.28 21.43
CA TRP A 285 6.12 0.60 22.67
C TRP A 285 5.21 -0.58 22.96
N LEU A 286 3.89 -0.39 22.85
CA LEU A 286 2.90 -1.45 23.07
C LEU A 286 3.09 -2.60 22.09
N ALA A 287 3.26 -2.29 20.80
CA ALA A 287 3.49 -3.29 19.77
C ALA A 287 4.85 -4.00 19.98
N SER A 288 5.90 -3.27 20.34
CA SER A 288 7.21 -3.87 20.63
C SER A 288 7.15 -4.79 21.86
N ALA A 289 6.46 -4.37 22.92
CA ALA A 289 6.29 -5.19 24.13
C ALA A 289 5.56 -6.51 23.81
N TRP A 290 4.57 -6.48 22.93
CA TRP A 290 3.87 -7.68 22.47
C TRP A 290 4.79 -8.60 21.64
N PHE A 291 5.38 -8.09 20.56
CA PHE A 291 6.16 -8.93 19.64
C PHE A 291 7.48 -9.42 20.24
N LEU A 292 8.21 -8.57 20.96
CA LEU A 292 9.49 -8.95 21.57
C LEU A 292 9.29 -9.71 22.88
N GLY A 293 8.27 -9.37 23.67
CA GLY A 293 8.06 -9.94 25.01
C GLY A 293 7.18 -11.19 25.02
N ALA A 294 6.04 -11.18 24.34
CA ALA A 294 5.06 -12.27 24.38
C ALA A 294 5.29 -13.31 23.28
N GLU A 295 5.51 -12.87 22.04
CA GLU A 295 5.64 -13.77 20.88
C GLU A 295 7.10 -14.16 20.56
N ASN A 296 8.08 -13.54 21.23
CA ASN A 296 9.53 -13.72 21.00
C ASN A 296 9.93 -13.65 19.52
N HIS A 297 9.26 -12.78 18.75
CA HIS A 297 9.43 -12.65 17.32
C HIS A 297 9.98 -11.25 16.98
N PRO A 298 11.32 -11.07 16.94
CA PRO A 298 11.94 -9.74 16.88
C PRO A 298 11.62 -8.99 15.57
N SER A 299 11.35 -9.70 14.47
CA SER A 299 10.99 -9.12 13.17
C SER A 299 9.49 -8.78 13.03
N GLY A 300 8.66 -9.13 14.01
CA GLY A 300 7.19 -9.02 13.89
C GLY A 300 6.72 -7.62 13.56
N LEU A 301 7.22 -6.64 14.31
CA LEU A 301 6.87 -5.24 14.11
C LEU A 301 7.23 -4.76 12.69
N ALA A 302 8.42 -5.12 12.19
CA ALA A 302 8.86 -4.77 10.85
C ALA A 302 8.03 -5.46 9.74
N ILE A 303 7.60 -6.72 9.94
CA ILE A 303 6.71 -7.41 9.00
C ILE A 303 5.36 -6.69 8.89
N TYR A 304 4.76 -6.34 10.03
CA TYR A 304 3.47 -5.64 10.02
C TYR A 304 3.59 -4.21 9.47
N LEU A 305 4.71 -3.54 9.74
CA LEU A 305 5.01 -2.24 9.14
C LEU A 305 5.11 -2.35 7.60
N ASP A 306 5.71 -3.42 7.10
CA ASP A 306 5.81 -3.68 5.66
C ASP A 306 4.44 -3.99 5.05
N LYS A 307 3.57 -4.73 5.76
CA LYS A 307 2.18 -4.95 5.35
C LYS A 307 1.37 -3.66 5.17
N LEU A 308 1.68 -2.60 5.93
CA LEU A 308 1.03 -1.29 5.70
C LEU A 308 1.34 -0.74 4.30
N THR A 309 2.51 -1.06 3.75
CA THR A 309 2.92 -0.62 2.41
C THR A 309 2.21 -1.41 1.31
N GLU A 310 1.76 -2.63 1.57
CA GLU A 310 0.91 -3.40 0.65
C GLU A 310 -0.48 -2.76 0.50
N GLN A 311 -0.91 -1.99 1.51
CA GLN A 311 -2.14 -1.20 1.50
C GLN A 311 -1.89 0.28 1.16
N ALA A 312 -0.85 0.56 0.35
CA ALA A 312 -0.43 1.89 -0.06
C ALA A 312 -1.56 2.80 -0.56
N GLY A 313 -2.55 2.24 -1.25
CA GLY A 313 -3.69 2.97 -1.80
C GLY A 313 -4.45 3.76 -0.73
N LEU A 314 -4.64 3.20 0.47
CA LEU A 314 -5.33 3.88 1.57
C LEU A 314 -4.58 5.14 2.02
N TYR A 315 -3.26 5.05 2.19
CA TYR A 315 -2.45 6.18 2.65
C TYR A 315 -2.39 7.30 1.62
N LEU A 316 -2.29 6.95 0.34
CA LEU A 316 -2.32 7.92 -0.76
C LEU A 316 -3.67 8.62 -0.86
N GLN A 317 -4.77 7.87 -0.75
CA GLN A 317 -6.12 8.44 -0.72
C GLN A 317 -6.27 9.40 0.45
N VAL A 318 -5.87 9.01 1.68
CA VAL A 318 -5.93 9.91 2.85
C VAL A 318 -5.08 11.17 2.63
N GLY A 319 -3.87 11.04 2.09
CA GLY A 319 -2.99 12.18 1.79
C GLY A 319 -3.59 13.15 0.77
N LEU A 320 -4.09 12.62 -0.35
CA LEU A 320 -4.83 13.40 -1.37
C LEU A 320 -6.06 14.08 -0.77
N PHE A 321 -6.73 13.40 0.15
CA PHE A 321 -7.94 13.90 0.75
C PHE A 321 -7.68 15.05 1.73
N VAL A 322 -6.63 14.92 2.55
CA VAL A 322 -6.12 16.04 3.38
C VAL A 322 -5.71 17.21 2.49
N TRP A 323 -5.02 16.94 1.37
CA TRP A 323 -4.62 17.98 0.42
C TRP A 323 -5.81 18.71 -0.20
N ALA A 324 -6.85 17.98 -0.62
CA ALA A 324 -8.10 18.56 -1.10
C ALA A 324 -8.79 19.42 -0.02
N GLY A 325 -8.81 18.98 1.24
CA GLY A 325 -9.30 19.77 2.36
C GLY A 325 -8.49 21.07 2.59
N MET A 326 -7.16 20.99 2.48
CA MET A 326 -6.28 22.17 2.58
C MET A 326 -6.45 23.14 1.41
N LEU A 327 -6.72 22.64 0.19
CA LEU A 327 -7.11 23.45 -0.94
C LEU A 327 -8.46 24.14 -0.70
N LEU A 328 -9.45 23.38 -0.22
CA LEU A 328 -10.77 23.90 0.14
C LEU A 328 -10.67 25.02 1.18
N LYS A 329 -9.81 24.87 2.19
CA LYS A 329 -9.53 25.92 3.20
C LYS A 329 -9.01 27.22 2.58
N ARG A 330 -8.24 27.16 1.49
CA ARG A 330 -7.74 28.35 0.78
C ARG A 330 -8.80 28.99 -0.11
N THR A 331 -9.86 28.27 -0.45
CA THR A 331 -10.98 28.83 -1.21
C THR A 331 -11.89 29.66 -0.31
N ARG A 332 -12.70 30.54 -0.93
CA ARG A 332 -13.72 31.32 -0.23
C ARG A 332 -15.03 30.56 -0.02
N LEU A 333 -15.13 29.28 -0.42
CA LEU A 333 -16.37 28.50 -0.41
C LEU A 333 -17.05 28.47 0.96
N ALA A 334 -16.26 28.26 2.02
CA ALA A 334 -16.79 28.23 3.38
C ALA A 334 -17.40 29.59 3.76
N HIS A 335 -16.69 30.71 3.54
CA HIS A 335 -17.24 32.06 3.81
C HIS A 335 -18.47 32.37 2.96
N LEU A 336 -18.45 32.03 1.66
CA LEU A 336 -19.60 32.20 0.78
C LEU A 336 -20.84 31.43 1.26
N SER A 337 -20.65 30.23 1.82
CA SER A 337 -21.75 29.46 2.41
C SER A 337 -22.35 30.14 3.66
N PHE A 338 -21.53 30.80 4.46
CA PHE A 338 -22.00 31.61 5.60
C PHE A 338 -22.68 32.91 5.14
N ASP A 339 -22.20 33.55 4.06
CA ASP A 339 -22.85 34.71 3.47
C ASP A 339 -24.28 34.41 2.97
N LEU A 340 -24.56 33.17 2.57
CA LEU A 340 -25.93 32.73 2.23
C LEU A 340 -26.85 32.64 3.47
N LEU A 341 -26.28 32.36 4.65
CA LEU A 341 -27.02 32.21 5.91
C LEU A 341 -27.22 33.55 6.64
N ARG A 342 -26.31 34.53 6.45
CA ARG A 342 -26.37 35.86 7.09
C ARG A 342 -27.70 36.62 6.90
N PRO A 343 -28.36 36.60 5.72
CA PRO A 343 -29.63 37.31 5.51
C PRO A 343 -30.76 36.86 6.43
N TRP A 344 -30.69 35.65 6.97
CA TRP A 344 -31.76 35.05 7.76
C TRP A 344 -31.79 35.56 9.21
N LYS A 345 -30.78 36.32 9.65
CA LYS A 345 -30.69 36.93 11.00
C LYS A 345 -31.10 35.96 12.13
N LEU A 346 -30.64 34.72 12.04
CA LEU A 346 -31.01 33.66 12.98
C LEU A 346 -30.42 33.93 14.36
N ALA A 347 -31.10 33.46 15.41
CA ALA A 347 -30.53 33.41 16.75
C ALA A 347 -29.24 32.54 16.74
N PRO A 348 -28.22 32.87 17.55
CA PRO A 348 -26.94 32.16 17.54
C PRO A 348 -27.07 30.64 17.73
N GLU A 349 -28.01 30.19 18.56
CA GLU A 349 -28.27 28.77 18.82
C GLU A 349 -28.86 28.06 17.59
N LEU A 350 -29.76 28.72 16.87
CA LEU A 350 -30.35 28.18 15.65
C LEU A 350 -29.31 28.15 14.51
N MET A 351 -28.45 29.17 14.44
CA MET A 351 -27.35 29.23 13.47
C MET A 351 -26.39 28.05 13.67
N VAL A 352 -26.06 27.72 14.92
CA VAL A 352 -25.26 26.54 15.27
C VAL A 352 -25.92 25.25 14.79
N ALA A 353 -27.21 25.08 15.07
CA ALA A 353 -27.95 23.88 14.63
C ALA A 353 -27.94 23.73 13.09
N VAL A 354 -28.20 24.81 12.36
CA VAL A 354 -28.17 24.82 10.89
C VAL A 354 -26.79 24.47 10.36
N VAL A 355 -25.72 25.06 10.92
CA VAL A 355 -24.35 24.79 10.50
C VAL A 355 -23.95 23.34 10.75
N VAL A 356 -24.32 22.78 11.91
CA VAL A 356 -24.04 21.38 12.26
C VAL A 356 -24.79 20.43 11.30
N VAL A 357 -26.06 20.68 11.00
CA VAL A 357 -26.82 19.85 10.04
C VAL A 357 -26.27 19.99 8.62
N ALA A 358 -25.99 21.21 8.17
CA ALA A 358 -25.46 21.48 6.83
C ALA A 358 -24.08 20.85 6.61
N SER A 359 -23.23 20.83 7.64
CA SER A 359 -21.92 20.16 7.59
C SER A 359 -22.00 18.64 7.72
N ALA A 360 -23.05 18.10 8.35
CA ALA A 360 -23.24 16.66 8.48
C ALA A 360 -23.54 15.97 7.14
N LEU A 361 -24.19 16.65 6.20
CA LEU A 361 -24.50 16.09 4.86
C LEU A 361 -23.25 15.70 4.05
N PRO A 362 -22.31 16.61 3.76
CA PRO A 362 -21.10 16.25 3.02
C PRO A 362 -20.21 15.29 3.81
N THR A 363 -20.16 15.39 5.14
CA THR A 363 -19.35 14.48 5.98
C THR A 363 -19.92 13.06 6.04
N ALA A 364 -21.25 12.90 5.99
CA ALA A 364 -21.91 11.59 5.93
C ALA A 364 -21.69 10.87 4.60
N TYR A 365 -21.72 11.62 3.49
CA TYR A 365 -21.51 11.04 2.16
C TYR A 365 -20.05 10.68 1.89
N SER A 366 -19.13 11.51 2.38
CA SER A 366 -17.69 11.35 2.11
C SER A 366 -16.91 10.55 3.15
N GLY A 367 -17.49 10.29 4.34
CA GLY A 367 -16.77 9.69 5.47
C GLY A 367 -15.61 10.54 6.01
N ALA A 368 -15.51 11.81 5.57
CA ALA A 368 -14.34 12.69 5.69
C ALA A 368 -14.27 13.52 6.98
N SER A 369 -14.80 12.99 8.07
CA SER A 369 -15.06 13.73 9.30
C SER A 369 -13.87 14.61 9.75
N GLY A 370 -12.67 14.03 9.86
CA GLY A 370 -11.48 14.74 10.34
C GLY A 370 -10.98 15.84 9.38
N ILE A 371 -11.05 15.62 8.08
CA ILE A 371 -10.54 16.58 7.08
C ILE A 371 -11.47 17.77 6.96
N PHE A 372 -12.78 17.55 7.08
CA PHE A 372 -13.75 18.64 7.11
C PHE A 372 -13.48 19.60 8.29
N VAL A 373 -13.17 19.07 9.48
CA VAL A 373 -12.79 19.90 10.64
C VAL A 373 -11.50 20.68 10.37
N ILE A 374 -10.49 20.06 9.76
CA ILE A 374 -9.23 20.74 9.41
C ILE A 374 -9.47 21.85 8.38
N ALA A 375 -10.33 21.61 7.39
CA ALA A 375 -10.59 22.52 6.28
C ALA A 375 -11.51 23.69 6.67
N ALA A 376 -12.67 23.39 7.24
CA ALA A 376 -13.74 24.33 7.52
C ALA A 376 -13.87 24.69 9.00
N GLY A 377 -13.27 23.92 9.92
CA GLY A 377 -13.54 24.06 11.36
C GLY A 377 -13.14 25.41 11.95
N ALA A 378 -11.98 25.96 11.54
CA ALA A 378 -11.55 27.29 11.98
C ALA A 378 -12.53 28.38 11.50
N ILE A 379 -12.99 28.28 10.24
CA ILE A 379 -13.94 29.23 9.65
C ILE A 379 -15.30 29.14 10.35
N ILE A 380 -15.79 27.91 10.59
CA ILE A 380 -17.03 27.66 11.34
C ILE A 380 -16.92 28.27 12.75
N TYR A 381 -15.79 28.05 13.43
CA TYR A 381 -15.59 28.58 14.78
C TYR A 381 -15.61 30.12 14.80
N GLU A 382 -14.92 30.76 13.86
CA GLU A 382 -14.84 32.23 13.77
C GLU A 382 -16.19 32.86 13.40
N GLU A 383 -16.91 32.29 12.43
CA GLU A 383 -18.21 32.80 11.98
C GLU A 383 -19.29 32.63 13.06
N LEU A 384 -19.32 31.48 13.76
CA LEU A 384 -20.24 31.27 14.90
C LEU A 384 -19.94 32.24 16.04
N ARG A 385 -18.66 32.56 16.30
CA ARG A 385 -18.31 33.59 17.29
C ARG A 385 -18.71 34.99 16.82
N ALA A 386 -18.52 35.30 15.55
CA ALA A 386 -18.91 36.60 14.98
C ALA A 386 -20.43 36.81 15.04
N SER A 387 -21.23 35.75 14.97
CA SER A 387 -22.69 35.82 15.15
C SER A 387 -23.15 35.89 16.62
N GLY A 388 -22.23 35.89 17.59
CA GLY A 388 -22.55 36.00 19.01
C GLY A 388 -22.68 34.68 19.78
N ALA A 389 -22.29 33.53 19.21
CA ALA A 389 -22.28 32.27 19.95
C ALA A 389 -21.19 32.27 21.05
N ARG A 390 -21.50 31.68 22.21
CA ARG A 390 -20.53 31.50 23.30
C ARG A 390 -19.36 30.63 22.85
N ASN A 391 -18.15 30.91 23.33
CA ASN A 391 -16.92 30.17 22.96
C ASN A 391 -17.07 28.65 23.05
N GLN A 392 -17.69 28.14 24.12
CA GLN A 392 -17.91 26.71 24.31
C GLN A 392 -18.90 26.13 23.29
N LEU A 393 -19.95 26.88 22.93
CA LEU A 393 -20.94 26.46 21.96
C LEU A 393 -20.34 26.44 20.54
N ALA A 394 -19.58 27.48 20.18
CA ALA A 394 -18.87 27.53 18.90
C ALA A 394 -17.84 26.39 18.79
N LEU A 395 -17.08 26.10 19.86
CA LEU A 395 -16.12 25.00 19.87
C LEU A 395 -16.82 23.64 19.73
N ALA A 396 -17.90 23.42 20.48
CA ALA A 396 -18.68 22.19 20.42
C ALA A 396 -19.33 22.00 19.03
N ALA A 397 -19.86 23.07 18.44
CA ALA A 397 -20.43 23.06 17.10
C ALA A 397 -19.38 22.74 16.02
N THR A 398 -18.17 23.31 16.12
CA THR A 398 -17.05 22.99 15.22
C THR A 398 -16.58 21.54 15.37
N ALA A 399 -16.57 20.99 16.58
CA ALA A 399 -16.24 19.58 16.79
C ALA A 399 -17.32 18.66 16.20
N MET A 400 -18.59 18.99 16.44
CA MET A 400 -19.73 18.21 15.96
C MET A 400 -19.92 18.28 14.43
N SER A 401 -19.63 19.41 13.80
CA SER A 401 -19.76 19.57 12.33
C SER A 401 -18.89 18.58 11.55
N GLY A 402 -17.76 18.16 12.14
CA GLY A 402 -16.95 17.08 11.62
C GLY A 402 -17.50 15.70 11.93
N SER A 403 -17.78 15.42 13.21
CA SER A 403 -18.04 14.06 13.69
C SER A 403 -19.45 13.54 13.41
N LEU A 404 -20.43 14.44 13.26
CA LEU A 404 -21.84 14.04 13.15
C LEU A 404 -22.16 13.27 11.86
N GLY A 405 -21.42 13.50 10.77
CA GLY A 405 -21.62 12.78 9.51
C GLY A 405 -21.45 11.26 9.63
N VAL A 406 -20.62 10.78 10.55
CA VAL A 406 -20.45 9.32 10.79
C VAL A 406 -21.64 8.73 11.56
N VAL A 407 -22.36 9.59 12.29
CA VAL A 407 -23.48 9.18 13.18
C VAL A 407 -24.83 9.22 12.45
N LEU A 408 -24.98 10.04 11.41
CA LEU A 408 -26.22 10.13 10.64
C LEU A 408 -26.29 9.04 9.56
N SER A 409 -27.42 8.32 9.50
CA SER A 409 -27.73 7.39 8.42
C SER A 409 -28.23 8.16 7.18
N PRO A 410 -27.79 7.85 5.94
CA PRO A 410 -26.82 6.82 5.56
C PRO A 410 -25.38 7.34 5.59
N CYS A 411 -24.56 6.85 6.52
CA CYS A 411 -23.12 7.01 6.42
C CYS A 411 -22.62 6.03 5.35
N LEU A 412 -22.21 6.53 4.19
CA LEU A 412 -21.84 5.70 3.04
C LEU A 412 -20.69 4.73 3.38
N LEU A 413 -19.81 5.12 4.31
CA LEU A 413 -18.76 4.24 4.85
C LEU A 413 -19.33 3.06 5.64
N VAL A 414 -20.33 3.27 6.49
CA VAL A 414 -21.00 2.20 7.25
C VAL A 414 -21.77 1.27 6.30
N VAL A 415 -22.45 1.83 5.29
CA VAL A 415 -23.16 1.05 4.27
C VAL A 415 -22.18 0.18 3.46
N ILE A 416 -21.00 0.70 3.09
CA ILE A 416 -19.96 -0.07 2.38
C ILE A 416 -19.34 -1.15 3.28
N VAL A 417 -19.01 -0.84 4.54
CA VAL A 417 -18.45 -1.83 5.48
C VAL A 417 -19.46 -2.95 5.75
N ALA A 418 -20.74 -2.61 5.89
CA ALA A 418 -21.81 -3.57 6.06
C ALA A 418 -22.00 -4.44 4.79
N SER A 419 -21.96 -3.86 3.60
CA SER A 419 -22.09 -4.62 2.35
C SER A 419 -20.88 -5.50 2.02
N LEU A 420 -19.69 -5.13 2.47
CA LEU A 420 -18.46 -5.93 2.33
C LEU A 420 -18.38 -7.07 3.35
N ASN A 421 -19.08 -6.97 4.48
CA ASN A 421 -19.08 -8.00 5.50
C ASN A 421 -20.26 -8.96 5.31
N LYS A 422 -20.03 -10.10 4.62
CA LYS A 422 -21.04 -11.16 4.41
C LYS A 422 -21.68 -11.72 5.69
N GLN A 423 -21.12 -11.45 6.87
CA GLN A 423 -21.66 -11.86 8.17
C GLN A 423 -22.62 -10.84 8.79
N VAL A 424 -22.70 -9.61 8.25
CA VAL A 424 -23.61 -8.57 8.72
C VAL A 424 -24.78 -8.49 7.74
N THR A 425 -25.84 -9.24 8.03
CA THR A 425 -27.12 -9.08 7.33
C THR A 425 -27.71 -7.74 7.73
N THR A 426 -27.58 -6.72 6.88
CA THR A 426 -28.44 -5.54 6.98
C THR A 426 -29.82 -5.93 6.46
N THR A 427 -30.85 -5.73 7.29
CA THR A 427 -32.26 -5.92 6.89
C THR A 427 -32.83 -4.72 6.14
N GLU A 428 -31.98 -4.00 5.40
CA GLU A 428 -32.34 -2.97 4.43
C GLU A 428 -31.48 -3.12 3.18
#